data_AF-A0A961DSE4-F1
#
_entry.id   AF-A0A961DSE4-F1
#
_cell.length_a   1.000
_cell.length_b   1.000
_cell.length_c   1.000
_cell.angle_alpha   90.00
_cell.angle_beta   90.00
_cell.angle_gamma   90.00
#
_symmetry.space_group_name_H-M   'P 1'
#
loop_
_entity.id
_entity.type
_entity.pdbx_description
1 polymer ?
#
loop_
_entity_poly.entity_id
_entity_poly.type
_entity_poly.pdbx_seq_one_letter_code
_entity_poly.pdbx_strand_id
1 'polypeptide(L)'
;KVPRRLKELHLRLGAATSELSQRQGRAPTATELAAELGMDRQEVVEGLVAGSSYNTLSIDSGGGDEDAPAIVDTLGEVDRGLERIENRESLRPLLAALPERERTVLMLRFVESMTQTQIA
;
A
#
# COMPACT_ATOMS: atom_id res chain seq x y z
N LYS A 1 10.15 18.11 14.26
CA LYS A 1 9.34 19.11 15.02
C LYS A 1 8.32 19.70 14.05
N VAL A 2 7.03 19.40 14.23
CA VAL A 2 5.98 19.81 13.28
C VAL A 2 5.83 21.34 13.31
N PRO A 3 5.78 22.02 12.15
CA PRO A 3 5.48 23.45 12.09
C PRO A 3 4.14 23.77 12.76
N ARG A 4 4.11 24.76 13.66
CA ARG A 4 2.92 25.12 14.45
C ARG A 4 1.67 25.38 13.59
N ARG A 5 1.87 26.01 12.44
CA ARG A 5 0.83 26.30 11.43
C ARG A 5 0.11 25.04 10.95
N LEU A 6 0.84 23.93 10.72
CA LEU A 6 0.24 22.67 10.26
C LEU A 6 -0.58 21.98 11.36
N LYS A 7 -0.12 22.05 12.61
CA LYS A 7 -0.87 21.50 13.75
C LYS A 7 -2.19 22.25 13.99
N GLU A 8 -2.16 23.58 13.89
CA GLU A 8 -3.36 24.42 14.00
C GLU A 8 -4.33 24.17 12.83
N LEU A 9 -3.82 23.98 11.62
CA LEU A 9 -4.62 23.61 10.44
C LEU A 9 -5.32 22.25 10.61
N HIS A 10 -4.60 21.24 11.11
CA HIS A 10 -5.14 19.91 11.32
C HIS A 10 -6.27 19.90 12.36
N LEU A 11 -6.11 20.64 13.47
CA LEU A 11 -7.15 20.79 14.49
C LEU A 11 -8.41 21.46 13.93
N ARG A 12 -8.25 22.49 13.09
CA ARG A 12 -9.37 23.18 12.43
C ARG A 12 -10.09 22.26 11.44
N LEU A 13 -9.35 21.50 10.63
CA LEU A 13 -9.90 20.52 9.70
C LEU A 13 -10.68 19.41 10.42
N GLY A 14 -10.14 18.89 11.53
CA GLY A 14 -10.83 17.88 12.34
C GLY A 14 -12.14 18.39 12.94
N ALA A 15 -12.12 19.60 13.52
CA ALA A 15 -13.33 20.22 14.08
C ALA A 15 -14.42 20.46 13.03
N ALA A 16 -14.06 21.06 11.89
CA ALA A 16 -14.99 21.30 10.79
C ALA A 16 -15.54 19.99 10.20
N THR A 17 -14.70 18.94 10.09
CA THR A 17 -15.12 17.62 9.61
C THR A 17 -16.18 17.01 10.52
N SER A 18 -15.99 17.04 11.85
CA SER A 18 -16.97 16.53 12.81
C SER A 18 -18.28 17.31 12.77
N GLU A 19 -18.21 18.64 12.74
CA GLU A 19 -19.40 19.50 12.72
C GLU A 19 -20.24 19.30 11.45
N LEU A 20 -19.59 19.33 10.28
CA LEU A 20 -20.26 19.09 9.00
C LEU A 20 -20.81 17.67 8.91
N SER A 21 -20.08 16.67 9.44
CA SER A 21 -20.56 15.28 9.44
C SER A 21 -21.83 15.13 10.27
N GLN A 22 -21.87 15.76 11.45
CA GLN A 22 -23.03 15.75 12.31
C GLN A 22 -24.23 16.47 11.68
N ARG A 23 -23.98 17.60 10.98
CA ARG A 23 -25.03 18.39 10.32
C ARG A 23 -25.59 17.72 9.07
N GLN A 24 -24.76 17.01 8.31
CA GLN A 24 -25.15 16.41 7.02
C GLN A 24 -25.49 14.92 7.10
N GLY A 25 -25.16 14.25 8.21
CA GLY A 25 -25.32 12.80 8.35
C GLY A 25 -24.39 11.99 7.43
N ARG A 26 -23.35 12.62 6.86
CA ARG A 26 -22.35 11.99 5.98
C ARG A 26 -21.02 12.73 6.08
N ALA A 27 -19.94 12.09 5.65
CA ALA A 27 -18.63 12.75 5.55
C ALA A 27 -18.69 13.96 4.58
N PRO A 28 -18.10 15.12 4.94
CA PRO A 28 -18.02 16.29 4.07
C PRO A 28 -16.94 16.12 3.00
N THR A 29 -17.15 16.78 1.87
CA THR A 29 -16.18 16.87 0.78
C THR A 29 -15.14 17.96 1.06
N ALA A 30 -13.98 17.88 0.39
CA ALA A 30 -12.94 18.91 0.50
C ALA A 30 -13.44 20.31 0.11
N THR A 31 -14.40 20.41 -0.82
CA THR A 31 -15.01 21.68 -1.22
C THR A 31 -15.91 22.25 -0.12
N GLU A 32 -16.66 21.40 0.58
CA GLU A 32 -17.52 21.81 1.70
C GLU A 32 -16.67 22.26 2.90
N LEU A 33 -15.57 21.56 3.19
CA LEU A 33 -14.60 21.95 4.21
C LEU A 33 -13.92 23.28 3.87
N ALA A 34 -13.57 23.50 2.60
CA ALA A 34 -12.98 24.75 2.13
C ALA A 34 -13.94 25.93 2.33
N ALA A 35 -15.22 25.74 2.00
CA ALA A 35 -16.26 26.75 2.20
C ALA A 35 -16.48 27.07 3.70
N GLU A 36 -16.50 26.06 4.56
CA GLU A 36 -16.68 26.21 6.01
C GLU A 36 -15.48 26.90 6.67
N LEU A 37 -14.27 26.56 6.26
CA LEU A 37 -13.03 27.09 6.84
C LEU A 37 -12.57 28.41 6.20
N GLY A 38 -13.22 28.86 5.12
CA GLY A 38 -12.82 30.05 4.36
C GLY A 38 -11.43 29.92 3.75
N MET A 39 -11.06 28.72 3.32
CA MET A 39 -9.74 28.38 2.76
C MET A 39 -9.86 27.92 1.31
N ASP A 40 -8.75 27.92 0.58
CA ASP A 40 -8.75 27.32 -0.74
C ASP A 40 -8.89 25.79 -0.65
N ARG A 41 -9.60 25.19 -1.62
CA ARG A 41 -9.76 23.73 -1.69
C ARG A 41 -8.40 23.02 -1.75
N GLN A 42 -7.42 23.59 -2.45
CA GLN A 42 -6.08 23.05 -2.54
C GLN A 42 -5.39 23.03 -1.17
N GLU A 43 -5.51 24.10 -0.39
CA GLU A 43 -4.97 24.17 0.98
C GLU A 43 -5.61 23.14 1.92
N VAL A 44 -6.91 22.87 1.74
CA VAL A 44 -7.63 21.82 2.48
C VAL A 44 -7.08 20.43 2.11
N VAL A 45 -6.91 20.14 0.82
CA VAL A 45 -6.35 18.87 0.35
C VAL A 45 -4.92 18.68 0.87
N GLU A 46 -4.07 19.70 0.76
CA GLU A 46 -2.71 19.68 1.29
C GLU A 46 -2.69 19.47 2.80
N GLY A 47 -3.60 20.14 3.54
CA GLY A 47 -3.75 19.97 4.98
C GLY A 47 -4.18 18.56 5.39
N LEU A 48 -5.06 17.93 4.61
CA LEU A 48 -5.51 16.54 4.83
C LEU A 48 -4.38 15.53 4.56
N VAL A 49 -3.62 15.71 3.47
CA VAL A 49 -2.48 14.84 3.10
C VAL A 49 -1.30 15.01 4.06
N ALA A 50 -0.99 16.26 4.44
CA ALA A 50 0.01 16.52 5.46
C ALA A 50 -0.43 15.92 6.81
N GLY A 51 -1.71 16.07 7.17
CA GLY A 51 -2.31 15.49 8.35
C GLY A 51 -2.20 13.97 8.41
N SER A 52 -2.47 13.26 7.31
CA SER A 52 -2.33 11.79 7.24
C SER A 52 -0.86 11.33 7.30
N SER A 53 0.08 12.16 6.85
CA SER A 53 1.52 11.88 6.92
C SER A 53 2.10 12.09 8.33
N TYR A 54 1.45 12.91 9.16
CA TYR A 54 1.86 13.16 10.56
C TYR A 54 1.04 12.38 11.58
N ASN A 55 -0.12 11.84 11.17
CA ASN A 55 -0.81 10.82 11.92
C ASN A 55 -0.15 9.48 11.56
N THR A 56 0.92 9.15 12.28
CA THR A 56 1.23 7.75 12.54
C THR A 56 0.02 7.16 13.25
N LEU A 57 -1.01 6.79 12.48
CA LEU A 57 -2.07 5.93 12.98
C LEU A 57 -1.36 4.74 13.59
N SER A 58 -1.62 4.51 14.87
CA SER A 58 -1.09 3.33 15.53
C SER A 58 -1.53 2.13 14.70
N ILE A 59 -0.58 1.29 14.31
CA ILE A 59 -0.84 0.00 13.65
C ILE A 59 -1.84 -0.83 14.49
N ASP A 60 -1.92 -0.52 15.79
CA ASP A 60 -2.71 -1.15 16.83
C ASP A 60 -4.10 -0.53 17.06
N SER A 61 -4.43 0.62 16.45
CA SER A 61 -5.77 1.20 16.61
C SER A 61 -6.70 0.73 15.50
N GLY A 62 -7.59 -0.21 15.83
CA GLY A 62 -8.74 -0.58 15.00
C GLY A 62 -9.54 0.65 14.58
N GLY A 63 -10.11 0.60 13.38
CA GLY A 63 -10.78 1.74 12.77
C GLY A 63 -12.05 2.14 13.52
N GLY A 64 -11.94 2.97 14.55
CA GLY A 64 -13.02 3.77 15.16
C GLY A 64 -14.19 3.02 15.81
N ASP A 65 -14.31 1.70 15.63
CA ASP A 65 -15.36 0.83 16.16
C ASP A 65 -14.71 -0.25 17.02
N GLU A 66 -15.26 -0.55 18.20
CA GLU A 66 -14.65 -1.50 19.17
C GLU A 66 -14.49 -2.93 18.62
N ASP A 67 -15.23 -3.27 17.57
CA ASP A 67 -15.17 -4.56 16.86
C ASP A 67 -14.45 -4.51 15.49
N ALA A 68 -13.87 -3.36 15.11
CA ALA A 68 -13.14 -3.25 13.85
C ALA A 68 -11.76 -3.94 13.97
N PRO A 69 -11.41 -4.89 13.08
CA PRO A 69 -10.10 -5.53 13.10
C PRO A 69 -8.99 -4.49 13.00
N ALA A 70 -7.88 -4.74 13.71
CA ALA A 70 -6.74 -3.83 13.67
C ALA A 70 -6.23 -3.72 12.21
N ILE A 71 -5.69 -2.55 11.85
CA ILE A 71 -5.22 -2.31 10.48
C ILE A 71 -4.18 -3.36 10.08
N VAL A 72 -3.36 -3.83 11.03
CA VAL A 72 -2.41 -4.93 10.84
C VAL A 72 -3.07 -6.26 10.45
N ASP A 73 -4.25 -6.57 11.00
CA ASP A 73 -4.96 -7.82 10.72
C ASP A 73 -5.59 -7.83 9.32
N THR A 74 -5.76 -6.64 8.72
CA THR A 74 -6.24 -6.47 7.34
C THR A 74 -5.10 -6.32 6.32
N LEU A 75 -3.86 -6.14 6.79
CA LEU A 75 -2.72 -5.92 5.92
C LEU A 75 -2.16 -7.27 5.45
N GLY A 76 -2.65 -7.73 4.30
CA GLY A 76 -2.08 -8.90 3.62
C GLY A 76 -0.65 -8.65 3.14
N GLU A 77 0.18 -9.70 3.17
CA GLU A 77 1.51 -9.69 2.57
C GLU A 77 1.52 -10.36 1.18
N VAL A 78 2.55 -10.07 0.40
CA VAL A 78 2.75 -10.75 -0.89
C VAL A 78 3.18 -12.19 -0.61
N ASP A 79 2.31 -13.15 -0.93
CA ASP A 79 2.64 -14.57 -0.88
C ASP A 79 3.62 -14.95 -2.01
N ARG A 80 4.91 -15.04 -1.67
CA ARG A 80 5.98 -15.48 -2.59
C ARG A 80 5.79 -16.92 -3.07
N GLY A 81 4.97 -17.73 -2.40
CA GLY A 81 4.58 -19.06 -2.82
C GLY A 81 3.77 -19.05 -4.11
N LEU A 82 2.89 -18.07 -4.30
CA LEU A 82 2.09 -17.93 -5.53
C LEU A 82 2.96 -17.62 -6.74
N GLU A 83 3.91 -16.68 -6.62
CA GLU A 83 4.86 -16.35 -7.68
C GLU A 83 5.72 -17.57 -8.09
N ARG A 84 6.10 -18.41 -7.12
CA ARG A 84 6.82 -19.66 -7.40
C ARG A 84 5.98 -20.67 -8.18
N ILE A 85 4.69 -20.77 -7.87
CA ILE A 85 3.76 -21.67 -8.59
C ILE A 85 3.58 -21.17 -10.03
N GLU A 86 3.34 -19.87 -10.23
CA GLU A 86 3.21 -19.26 -11.55
C GLU A 86 4.45 -19.50 -12.41
N ASN A 87 5.64 -19.24 -11.86
CA ASN A 87 6.90 -19.50 -12.55
C ASN A 87 7.07 -20.98 -12.90
N ARG A 88 6.74 -21.89 -11.98
CA ARG A 88 6.84 -23.34 -12.23
C ARG A 88 5.91 -23.79 -13.34
N GLU A 89 4.65 -23.38 -13.31
CA GLU A 89 3.66 -23.76 -14.32
C GLU A 89 3.96 -23.11 -15.69
N SER A 90 4.52 -21.91 -15.71
CA SER A 90 4.96 -21.25 -16.94
C SER A 90 6.19 -21.92 -17.57
N LEU A 91 7.17 -22.30 -16.76
CA LEU A 91 8.42 -22.91 -17.24
C LEU A 91 8.27 -24.38 -17.61
N ARG A 92 7.41 -25.14 -16.92
CA ARG A 92 7.23 -26.58 -17.12
C ARG A 92 6.99 -26.99 -18.59
N PRO A 93 6.02 -26.41 -19.34
CA PRO A 93 5.81 -26.79 -20.73
C PRO A 93 6.97 -26.36 -21.63
N LEU A 94 7.61 -25.21 -21.35
CA LEU A 94 8.75 -24.73 -22.11
C LEU A 94 9.95 -25.68 -21.96
N LEU A 95 10.27 -26.10 -20.74
CA LEU A 95 11.33 -27.08 -20.46
C LEU A 95 11.00 -28.46 -21.06
N ALA A 96 9.72 -28.83 -21.11
CA ALA A 96 9.26 -30.07 -21.71
C ALA A 96 9.45 -30.09 -23.24
N ALA A 97 9.31 -28.94 -23.90
CA ALA A 97 9.47 -28.78 -25.35
C ALA A 97 10.93 -28.70 -25.81
N LEU A 98 11.88 -28.46 -24.90
CA LEU A 98 13.30 -28.40 -25.25
C LEU A 98 13.86 -29.76 -25.66
N PRO A 99 14.79 -29.80 -26.63
CA PRO A 99 15.62 -30.97 -26.91
C PRO A 99 16.37 -31.44 -25.66
N GLU A 100 16.65 -32.74 -25.58
CA GLU A 100 17.33 -33.36 -24.42
C GLU A 100 18.65 -32.67 -24.07
N ARG A 101 19.46 -32.33 -25.09
CA ARG A 101 20.72 -31.62 -24.91
C ARG A 101 20.54 -30.26 -24.22
N GLU A 102 19.54 -29.49 -24.62
CA GLU A 102 19.28 -28.16 -24.06
C GLU A 102 18.77 -28.25 -22.62
N ARG A 103 17.94 -29.25 -22.31
CA ARG A 103 17.50 -29.52 -20.94
C ARG A 103 18.69 -29.88 -20.03
N THR A 104 19.61 -30.70 -20.52
CA THR A 104 20.84 -31.05 -19.80
C THR A 104 21.70 -29.81 -19.55
N VAL A 105 21.91 -28.97 -20.56
CA VAL A 105 22.65 -27.69 -20.40
C VAL A 105 22.04 -26.80 -19.32
N LEU A 106 20.70 -26.67 -19.28
CA LEU A 106 20.02 -25.91 -18.24
C LEU A 106 20.20 -26.50 -16.84
N MET A 107 20.16 -27.83 -16.71
CA MET A 107 20.39 -28.53 -15.45
C MET A 107 21.81 -28.30 -14.93
N LEU A 108 22.82 -28.49 -15.79
CA LEU A 108 24.22 -28.24 -15.43
C LEU A 108 24.45 -26.76 -15.03
N ARG A 109 23.81 -25.82 -15.74
CA ARG A 109 24.01 -24.38 -15.50
C ARG A 109 23.32 -23.85 -14.25
N PHE A 110 22.07 -24.25 -14.01
CA PHE A 110 21.20 -23.64 -12.99
C PHE A 110 20.99 -24.50 -11.76
N VAL A 111 21.24 -25.81 -11.84
CA VAL A 111 21.18 -26.72 -10.69
C VAL A 111 22.59 -27.05 -10.21
N GLU A 112 23.46 -27.50 -11.12
CA GLU A 112 24.84 -27.85 -10.77
C GLU A 112 25.80 -26.64 -10.73
N SER A 113 25.31 -25.45 -11.09
CA SER A 113 26.07 -24.18 -11.07
C SER A 113 27.37 -24.21 -11.89
N MET A 114 27.44 -25.05 -12.93
CA MET A 114 28.61 -25.16 -13.79
C MET A 114 28.76 -23.92 -14.68
N THR A 115 30.00 -23.50 -14.90
CA THR A 115 30.32 -22.43 -15.84
C THR A 115 30.17 -22.90 -17.28
N GLN A 116 29.99 -21.96 -18.22
CA GLN A 116 29.82 -22.30 -19.63
C GLN A 116 30.99 -23.11 -20.20
N THR A 117 32.21 -22.85 -19.74
CA THR A 117 33.41 -23.62 -20.11
C THR A 117 33.36 -25.07 -19.63
N GLN A 118 32.71 -25.34 -18.49
CA GLN A 118 32.56 -26.69 -17.94
C GLN A 118 31.40 -27.46 -18.59
N ILE A 119 30.49 -26.76 -19.26
CA ILE A 119 29.32 -27.35 -19.93
C ILE A 119 29.61 -27.69 -21.41
N ALA A 120 30.61 -27.05 -22.02
CA ALA A 120 30.95 -27.12 -23.43
C ALA A 120 31.52 -28.48 -23.88
#